data_AF-A0A841CCR1-F1
#
_entry.id   AF-A0A841CCR1-F1
#
_cell.length_a   1.000
_cell.length_b   1.000
_cell.length_c   1.000
_cell.angle_alpha   90.00
_cell.angle_beta   90.00
_cell.angle_gamma   90.00
#
_symmetry.space_group_name_H-M   'P 1'
#
loop_
_entity.id
_entity.type
_entity.pdbx_description
1 polymer ?
#
loop_
_entity_poly.entity_id
_entity_poly.type
_entity_poly.pdbx_seq_one_letter_code
_entity_poly.pdbx_strand_id
1 'polypeptide(L)'
;MRRTGEPAGRGDGLNRCLPSLPLPVHLERGDMTRNLLSHTCAQRERALAEGAPVRGNTWEDMGAGLVDAITGLWPAPVTATGG
;
A
#
# COMPACT_ATOMS: atom_id res chain seq x y z
N MET A 1 -31.27 17.37 -11.86
CA MET A 1 -31.39 15.92 -11.62
C MET A 1 -30.05 15.27 -11.99
N ARG A 2 -29.17 14.99 -11.01
CA ARG A 2 -27.81 14.46 -11.28
C ARG A 2 -27.87 12.94 -11.45
N ARG A 3 -27.16 12.44 -12.46
CA ARG A 3 -27.18 11.05 -12.94
C ARG A 3 -26.48 10.13 -11.91
N THR A 4 -27.24 9.22 -11.33
CA THR A 4 -26.73 8.09 -10.53
C THR A 4 -25.93 7.16 -11.45
N GLY A 5 -24.66 6.86 -11.12
CA GLY A 5 -23.94 5.73 -11.71
C GLY A 5 -22.66 6.00 -12.50
N GLU A 6 -21.75 6.83 -11.99
CA GLU A 6 -20.33 6.63 -12.32
C GLU A 6 -19.82 5.48 -11.43
N PRO A 7 -19.19 4.41 -11.99
CA PRO A 7 -18.52 3.45 -11.14
C PRO A 7 -17.41 4.20 -10.40
N ALA A 8 -17.45 4.13 -9.07
CA ALA A 8 -16.44 4.71 -8.21
C ALA A 8 -15.06 4.38 -8.81
N GLY A 9 -14.22 5.39 -9.02
CA GLY A 9 -12.92 5.20 -9.65
C GLY A 9 -12.15 4.10 -8.92
N ARG A 10 -11.23 3.40 -9.60
CA ARG A 10 -10.50 2.24 -9.02
C ARG A 10 -9.93 2.48 -7.60
N GLY A 11 -9.70 3.74 -7.20
CA GLY A 11 -9.26 4.13 -5.84
C GLY A 11 -10.36 4.42 -4.82
N ASP A 12 -11.61 4.67 -5.22
CA ASP A 12 -12.69 5.05 -4.31
C ASP A 12 -13.14 3.90 -3.40
N GLY A 13 -13.05 2.66 -3.90
CA GLY A 13 -13.32 1.47 -3.11
C GLY A 13 -12.32 1.29 -1.97
N LEU A 14 -11.03 1.50 -2.27
CA LEU A 14 -9.96 1.45 -1.27
C LEU A 14 -10.11 2.56 -0.24
N ASN A 15 -10.31 3.81 -0.69
CA ASN A 15 -10.43 4.96 0.20
C ASN A 15 -11.58 4.83 1.21
N ARG A 16 -12.67 4.13 0.86
CA ARG A 16 -13.78 3.86 1.82
C ARG A 16 -13.43 2.85 2.91
N CYS A 17 -12.46 1.96 2.66
CA CYS A 17 -12.03 0.95 3.62
C CYS A 17 -10.91 1.45 4.54
N LEU A 18 -10.37 2.64 4.27
CA LEU A 18 -9.28 3.22 5.06
C LEU A 18 -9.82 3.88 6.34
N PRO A 19 -9.05 3.84 7.44
CA PRO A 19 -9.42 4.54 8.66
C PRO A 19 -9.52 6.05 8.42
N SER A 20 -10.40 6.71 9.17
CA SER A 20 -10.53 8.17 9.14
C SER A 20 -9.28 8.83 9.73
N LEU A 21 -8.30 9.12 8.87
CA LEU A 21 -7.04 9.77 9.21
C LEU A 21 -7.06 11.25 8.80
N PRO A 22 -6.27 12.13 9.47
CA PRO A 22 -6.02 13.47 8.97
C PRO A 22 -5.49 13.43 7.54
N LEU A 23 -5.94 14.36 6.69
CA LEU A 23 -5.59 14.37 5.26
C LEU A 23 -4.06 14.29 5.00
N PRO A 24 -3.19 15.01 5.72
CA PRO A 24 -1.74 14.89 5.51
C PRO A 24 -1.22 13.47 5.74
N VAL A 25 -1.65 12.81 6.83
CA VAL A 25 -1.27 11.43 7.15
C VAL A 25 -1.79 10.46 6.07
N HIS A 26 -2.99 10.69 5.57
CA HIS A 26 -3.57 9.87 4.52
C HIS A 26 -2.79 9.97 3.20
N LEU A 27 -2.31 11.17 2.84
CA LEU A 27 -1.46 11.38 1.67
C LEU A 27 -0.10 10.71 1.85
N GLU A 28 0.55 10.92 2.98
CA GLU A 28 1.85 10.31 3.31
C GLU A 28 1.79 8.78 3.26
N ARG A 29 0.77 8.16 3.86
CA ARG A 29 0.58 6.70 3.82
C ARG A 29 0.24 6.20 2.42
N GLY A 30 -0.43 7.01 1.60
CA GLY A 30 -0.65 6.73 0.19
C GLY A 30 0.67 6.64 -0.59
N ASP A 31 1.57 7.59 -0.38
CA ASP A 31 2.90 7.60 -1.01
C ASP A 31 3.77 6.43 -0.52
N MET A 32 3.77 6.16 0.79
CA MET A 32 4.45 5.00 1.35
C MET A 32 3.94 3.68 0.77
N THR A 33 2.62 3.52 0.60
CA THR A 33 2.02 2.33 -0.02
C THR A 33 2.54 2.14 -1.45
N ARG A 34 2.60 3.21 -2.26
CA ARG A 34 3.12 3.15 -3.64
C ARG A 34 4.60 2.79 -3.67
N ASN A 35 5.39 3.34 -2.74
CA ASN A 35 6.81 3.02 -2.61
C ASN A 35 7.01 1.55 -2.24
N LEU A 36 6.25 1.02 -1.27
CA LEU A 36 6.32 -0.38 -0.88
C LEU A 36 6.02 -1.32 -2.06
N LEU A 37 4.95 -1.05 -2.82
CA LEU A 37 4.59 -1.82 -4.01
C LEU A 37 5.72 -1.79 -5.06
N SER A 38 6.20 -0.59 -5.40
CA SER A 38 7.19 -0.41 -6.48
C SER A 38 8.54 -1.01 -6.11
N HIS A 39 9.04 -0.72 -4.91
CA HIS A 39 10.35 -1.18 -4.48
C HIS A 39 10.39 -2.69 -4.18
N THR A 40 9.30 -3.29 -3.72
CA THR A 40 9.28 -4.74 -3.45
C THR A 40 9.35 -5.53 -4.75
N CYS A 41 8.60 -5.14 -5.79
CA CYS A 41 8.69 -5.76 -7.11
C CYS A 41 10.09 -5.58 -7.71
N ALA A 42 10.62 -4.35 -7.70
CA ALA A 42 11.94 -4.06 -8.25
C ALA A 42 13.06 -4.83 -7.55
N GLN A 43 13.02 -4.96 -6.22
CA GLN A 43 14.00 -5.75 -5.47
C GLN A 43 13.92 -7.24 -5.81
N ARG A 44 12.71 -7.77 -6.00
CA ARG A 44 12.51 -9.17 -6.39
C ARG A 44 13.05 -9.44 -7.80
N GLU A 45 12.71 -8.60 -8.76
CA GLU A 45 13.17 -8.70 -10.15
C GLU A 45 14.69 -8.62 -10.24
N ARG A 46 15.28 -7.69 -9.49
CA ARG A 46 16.74 -7.58 -9.36
C ARG A 46 17.36 -8.86 -8.80
N ALA A 47 16.83 -9.39 -7.70
CA ALA A 47 17.37 -10.61 -7.09
C ALA A 47 17.28 -11.81 -8.06
N LEU A 48 16.18 -11.92 -8.82
CA LEU A 48 16.06 -12.93 -9.88
C LEU A 48 17.12 -12.75 -10.98
N ALA A 49 17.36 -11.52 -11.42
CA ALA A 49 18.36 -11.22 -12.45
C ALA A 49 19.81 -11.49 -11.98
N GLU A 50 20.08 -11.26 -10.69
CA GLU A 50 21.38 -11.51 -10.05
C GLU A 50 21.57 -12.97 -9.60
N GLY A 51 20.56 -13.83 -9.73
CA GLY A 51 20.58 -15.20 -9.21
C GLY A 51 20.66 -15.28 -7.68
N ALA A 52 20.25 -14.21 -6.98
CA ALA A 52 20.29 -14.11 -5.54
C ALA A 52 19.04 -14.77 -4.90
N PRO A 53 19.13 -15.24 -3.64
CA PRO A 53 17.97 -15.70 -2.89
C PRO A 53 16.91 -14.61 -2.76
N VAL A 54 15.67 -14.94 -3.09
CA VAL A 54 14.54 -14.01 -2.96
C VAL A 54 13.86 -14.22 -1.61
N ARG A 55 13.45 -13.14 -0.95
CA ARG A 55 12.57 -13.21 0.23
C ARG A 55 11.13 -13.52 -0.21
N GLY A 56 10.56 -14.60 0.32
CA GLY A 56 9.31 -15.21 -0.18
C GLY A 56 9.62 -16.14 -1.37
N ASN A 57 9.32 -17.43 -1.23
CA ASN A 57 9.72 -18.43 -2.22
C ASN A 57 8.99 -18.24 -3.56
N THR A 58 7.82 -17.58 -3.54
CA THR A 58 6.99 -17.36 -4.73
C THR A 58 6.53 -15.89 -4.86
N TRP A 59 5.78 -15.58 -5.92
CA TRP A 59 5.14 -14.26 -6.08
C TRP A 59 3.94 -14.11 -5.15
N GLU A 60 3.25 -15.21 -4.86
CA GLU A 60 2.12 -15.28 -3.93
C GLU A 60 2.56 -14.97 -2.50
N ASP A 61 3.66 -15.56 -2.03
CA ASP A 61 4.22 -15.29 -0.69
C ASP A 61 4.58 -13.81 -0.53
N MET A 62 5.20 -13.24 -1.55
CA MET A 62 5.58 -11.83 -1.56
C MET A 62 4.34 -10.93 -1.56
N GLY A 63 3.32 -11.28 -2.36
CA GLY A 63 2.04 -10.58 -2.39
C GLY A 63 1.34 -10.60 -1.03
N ALA A 64 1.32 -11.75 -0.34
CA ALA A 64 0.74 -11.87 1.00
C ALA A 64 1.48 -10.98 2.00
N GLY A 65 2.82 -11.01 2.02
CA GLY A 65 3.61 -10.15 2.90
C GLY A 65 3.42 -8.65 2.62
N LEU A 66 3.26 -8.26 1.35
CA LEU A 66 2.92 -6.88 0.98
C LEU A 66 1.54 -6.46 1.49
N VAL A 67 0.54 -7.34 1.33
CA VAL A 67 -0.81 -7.09 1.86
C VAL A 67 -0.77 -6.91 3.36
N ASP A 68 -0.05 -7.75 4.10
CA ASP A 68 0.08 -7.64 5.55
C ASP A 68 0.77 -6.33 5.96
N ALA A 69 1.87 -5.96 5.28
CA ALA A 69 2.61 -4.73 5.56
C ALA A 69 1.75 -3.47 5.31
N ILE A 70 1.05 -3.42 4.18
CA ILE A 70 0.17 -2.28 3.83
C ILE A 70 -1.02 -2.24 4.78
N THR A 71 -1.64 -3.39 5.08
CA THR A 71 -2.74 -3.51 6.05
C THR A 71 -2.31 -3.07 7.44
N GLY A 72 -1.05 -3.32 7.85
CA GLY A 72 -0.50 -2.84 9.12
C GLY A 72 -0.16 -1.34 9.13
N LEU A 73 0.26 -0.78 8.00
CA LEU A 73 0.60 0.63 7.84
C LEU A 73 -0.62 1.56 8.05
N TRP A 74 -1.76 1.21 7.46
CA TRP A 74 -2.96 2.07 7.47
C TRP A 74 -3.60 2.31 8.84
N PRO A 75 -3.73 1.33 9.74
CA PRO A 75 -4.28 1.54 11.08
C PRO A 75 -3.22 1.94 12.11
N ALA A 76 -1.94 2.05 11.74
CA ALA A 76 -0.88 2.42 12.67
C ALA A 76 -1.22 3.74 13.40
N PRO A 77 -0.96 3.86 14.72
CA PRO A 77 -1.20 5.09 15.46
C PRO A 77 -0.46 6.27 14.83
N VAL A 78 -1.09 7.45 14.84
CA VAL A 78 -0.43 8.69 14.46
C VAL A 78 0.25 9.26 15.70
N THR A 79 1.57 9.31 15.68
CA THR A 79 2.32 10.02 16.73
C THR A 79 2.06 11.51 16.55
N ALA A 80 1.36 12.13 17.50
CA ALA A 80 1.34 13.58 17.59
C ALA A 80 2.76 14.03 17.94
N THR A 81 3.42 14.75 17.03
CA THR A 81 4.58 15.53 17.42
C THR A 81 4.06 16.57 18.41
N GLY A 82 4.31 16.35 19.71
CA GLY A 82 3.95 17.31 20.75
C GLY A 82 4.46 18.69 20.36
N GLY A 83 3.58 19.69 20.45
CA GLY A 83 3.90 21.09 20.15
C GLY A 83 4.91 21.71 21.10
#